data_AF-A0A2Z2MJT0-F1
#
_entry.id   AF-A0A2Z2MJT0-F1
#
_cell.length_a   1.000
_cell.length_b   1.000
_cell.length_c   1.000
_cell.angle_alpha   90.00
_cell.angle_beta   90.00
_cell.angle_gamma   90.00
#
_symmetry.space_group_name_H-M   'P 1'
#
loop_
_entity.id
_entity.type
_entity.pdbx_description
1 polymer ?
#
loop_
_entity_poly.entity_id
_entity_poly.type
_entity_poly.pdbx_seq_one_letter_code
_entity_poly.pdbx_strand_id
1 'polypeptide(L)' 'MSYVEVKRVDPQGRLVLPKSWREKWGNEVIVVEFEDRIEILPRKRPRLSRFFDILEVELKGEDIEKELLKDADPQ' A
#
# COMPACT_ATOMS: atom_id res chain seq x y z
N MET A 1 12.02 12.07 16.00
CA MET A 1 11.25 13.24 16.49
C MET A 1 9.79 13.05 16.06
N SER A 2 8.87 13.05 17.01
CA SER A 2 7.42 13.08 16.76
C SER A 2 6.96 14.54 16.69
N TYR A 3 6.28 14.92 15.62
CA TYR A 3 5.68 16.25 15.46
C TYR A 3 4.17 16.11 15.63
N VAL A 4 3.59 16.88 16.55
CA VAL A 4 2.16 16.86 16.88
C VAL A 4 1.58 18.24 16.62
N GLU A 5 0.48 18.31 15.89
CA GLU A 5 -0.24 19.56 15.62
C GLU A 5 -1.72 19.35 15.96
N VAL A 6 -2.27 20.22 16.81
CA VAL A 6 -3.70 20.21 17.18
C VAL A 6 -4.42 21.18 16.25
N LYS A 7 -5.39 20.67 15.48
CA LYS A 7 -6.22 21.48 14.58
C LYS A 7 -7.68 21.36 14.94
N ARG A 8 -8.43 22.45 14.73
CA ARG A 8 -9.89 22.41 14.73
C ARG A 8 -10.36 21.83 13.40
N VAL A 9 -11.33 20.93 13.49
CA VAL A 9 -12.09 20.46 12.34
C VAL A 9 -13.06 21.58 11.94
N ASP A 10 -13.15 21.86 10.65
CA ASP A 10 -14.08 22.87 10.19
C ASP A 10 -15.54 22.38 10.26
N PRO A 11 -16.55 23.26 10.10
CA PRO A 11 -17.96 22.87 10.17
C PRO A 11 -18.39 21.81 9.12
N GLN A 12 -17.60 21.60 8.07
CA GLN A 12 -17.84 20.61 7.03
C GLN A 12 -17.11 19.28 7.31
N GLY A 13 -16.45 19.15 8.46
CA GLY A 13 -15.71 17.94 8.83
C GLY A 13 -14.32 17.82 8.20
N ARG A 14 -13.78 18.88 7.59
CA ARG A 14 -12.50 18.81 6.88
C ARG A 14 -11.31 19.05 7.81
N LEU A 15 -10.26 18.25 7.63
CA LEU A 15 -8.96 18.45 8.25
C LEU A 15 -7.94 18.91 7.20
N VAL A 16 -7.34 20.09 7.40
CA VAL A 16 -6.33 20.62 6.48
C VAL A 16 -4.95 20.07 6.84
N LEU A 17 -4.44 19.17 6.00
CA LEU A 17 -3.08 18.64 6.14
C LEU A 17 -2.02 19.69 5.73
N PRO A 18 -0.97 19.89 6.55
CA PRO A 18 0.15 20.78 6.21
C PRO A 18 0.77 20.44 4.85
N LYS A 19 1.22 21.46 4.11
CA LYS A 19 1.87 21.28 2.81
C LYS A 19 3.07 20.32 2.89
N SER A 20 3.91 20.46 3.92
CA SER A 20 5.08 19.61 4.15
C SER A 20 4.73 18.12 4.32
N TRP A 21 3.56 17.82 4.89
CA TRP A 21 3.10 16.44 5.05
C TRP A 21 2.64 15.87 3.71
N ARG A 22 1.91 16.66 2.91
CA ARG A 22 1.47 16.25 1.57
C ARG A 22 2.63 16.05 0.61
N GLU A 23 3.68 16.86 0.70
CA GLU A 23 4.93 16.66 -0.06
C GLU A 23 5.62 15.35 0.30
N LYS A 24 5.60 14.97 1.59
CA LYS A 24 6.25 13.75 2.08
C LYS A 24 5.43 12.49 1.82
N TRP A 25 4.11 12.58 1.94
CA TRP A 25 3.23 11.41 2.05
C TRP A 25 2.21 11.28 0.92
N GLY A 26 2.06 12.31 0.08
CA GLY A 26 1.09 12.36 -1.01
C GLY A 26 -0.21 13.09 -0.63
N ASN A 27 -1.13 13.13 -1.60
CA ASN A 27 -2.43 13.80 -1.47
C ASN A 27 -3.61 12.83 -1.26
N GLU A 28 -3.33 11.53 -1.08
CA GLU A 28 -4.35 10.50 -0.90
C GLU A 28 -4.10 9.77 0.42
N VAL A 29 -5.17 9.56 1.18
CA VAL A 29 -5.12 8.92 2.49
C VAL A 29 -6.21 7.87 2.60
N ILE A 30 -5.97 6.88 3.46
CA ILE A 30 -6.94 5.93 3.96
C ILE A 30 -7.37 6.45 5.33
N VAL A 31 -8.68 6.55 5.55
CA VAL A 31 -9.27 6.93 6.84
C VAL A 31 -9.92 5.68 7.42
N VAL A 32 -9.51 5.29 8.62
CA VAL A 32 -10.04 4.12 9.33
C VAL A 32 -10.70 4.60 10.61
N GLU A 33 -11.97 4.24 10.79
CA GLU A 33 -12.73 4.51 12.00
C GLU A 33 -12.66 3.29 12.92
N PHE A 34 -12.31 3.54 14.18
CA PHE A 34 -12.36 2.59 15.28
C PHE A 34 -13.33 3.10 16.35
N GLU A 35 -13.66 2.26 17.32
CA GLU A 35 -14.57 2.63 18.41
C GLU A 35 -14.10 3.84 19.23
N ASP A 36 -12.77 4.02 19.38
CA ASP A 36 -12.17 5.06 20.24
C ASP A 36 -11.41 6.15 19.48
N ARG A 37 -11.16 5.95 18.17
CA ARG A 37 -10.30 6.86 17.39
C ARG A 37 -10.50 6.75 15.88
N ILE A 38 -9.98 7.75 15.16
CA ILE A 38 -9.81 7.73 13.71
C ILE A 38 -8.32 7.71 13.40
N GLU A 39 -7.89 6.81 12.52
CA GLU A 39 -6.53 6.78 11.98
C GLU A 39 -6.50 7.24 10.53
N ILE A 40 -5.52 8.09 10.18
CA ILE A 40 -5.29 8.59 8.83
C ILE A 40 -3.94 8.08 8.35
N LEU A 41 -3.95 7.22 7.36
CA LEU A 41 -2.75 6.57 6.81
C LEU A 41 -2.53 7.06 5.37
N PRO A 42 -1.30 7.38 4.94
CA PRO A 42 -1.06 7.76 3.56
C PRO A 42 -1.29 6.58 2.63
N ARG A 43 -2.07 6.79 1.57
CA ARG A 43 -2.25 5.81 0.51
C ARG A 43 -1.04 5.89 -0.43
N LYS A 44 0.07 5.27 -0.01
CA LYS A 44 1.23 5.09 -0.88
C LYS A 44 0.73 4.33 -2.11
N ARG A 45 0.90 4.90 -3.31
CA ARG A 45 0.77 4.12 -4.54
C ARG A 45 1.62 2.87 -4.36
N PRO A 46 1.05 1.66 -4.50
CA PRO A 46 1.85 0.45 -4.41
C PRO A 46 3.00 0.60 -5.40
N ARG A 47 4.24 0.48 -4.91
CA ARG A 47 5.35 0.25 -5.83
C ARG A 47 5.09 -1.15 -6.38
N LEU A 48 4.63 -1.23 -7.63
CA LEU A 48 4.45 -2.51 -8.35
C LEU A 48 5.68 -3.42 -8.21
N SER A 49 6.88 -2.84 -8.05
CA SER A 49 8.11 -3.57 -7.72
C SER A 49 7.98 -4.52 -6.53
N ARG A 50 7.26 -4.15 -5.47
CA ARG A 50 7.05 -5.02 -4.29
C ARG A 50 6.11 -6.20 -4.56
N PHE A 51 5.28 -6.11 -5.60
CA PHE A 51 4.44 -7.23 -6.03
C PHE A 51 5.22 -8.18 -6.95
N PHE A 52 6.15 -7.66 -7.77
CA PHE A 52 7.05 -8.50 -8.57
C PHE A 52 8.00 -9.34 -7.71
N ASP A 53 8.52 -8.80 -6.60
CA ASP A 53 9.38 -9.54 -5.66
C ASP A 53 8.66 -10.75 -5.03
N ILE A 54 7.35 -10.67 -4.79
CA ILE A 54 6.56 -11.78 -4.20
C ILE A 54 6.41 -12.91 -5.22
N LEU A 55 6.18 -12.58 -6.49
CA LEU A 55 6.09 -13.56 -7.58
C LEU A 55 7.45 -14.22 -7.87
N GLU A 56 8.55 -13.47 -7.86
CA GLU A 56 9.90 -14.05 -8.04
C GLU A 56 10.30 -15.01 -6.90
N VAL A 57 9.82 -14.78 -5.68
CA VAL A 57 10.11 -15.65 -4.53
C VAL A 57 9.30 -16.96 -4.58
N GLU A 58 8.05 -16.94 -5.06
CA GLU A 58 7.26 -18.16 -5.29
C GLU A 58 7.81 -19.03 -6.44
N LEU A 59 8.52 -18.42 -7.39
CA LEU A 59 9.09 -19.14 -8.55
C LEU A 59 10.49 -19.74 -8.29
N LYS A 60 11.05 -19.60 -7.08
CA LYS A 60 12.26 -20.33 -6.66
C LYS A 60 11.95 -21.75 -6.16
N GLY A 61 11.12 -22.46 -6.90
CA GLY A 61 10.92 -23.90 -6.77
C GLY A 61 11.31 -24.56 -8.08
N GLU A 62 12.26 -25.48 -8.03
CA GLU A 62 12.92 -26.17 -9.16
C GLU A 62 12.01 -27.06 -10.04
N ASP A 63 10.73 -26.71 -10.22
CA ASP A 63 9.72 -27.59 -10.83
C ASP A 63 8.98 -27.02 -12.05
N ILE A 64 9.21 -25.75 -12.44
CA ILE A 64 8.47 -25.13 -13.55
C ILE A 64 8.81 -25.78 -14.91
N GLU A 65 10.08 -26.17 -15.12
CA GLU A 65 10.52 -26.81 -16.37
C GLU A 65 9.91 -28.20 -16.56
N LYS A 66 9.66 -28.94 -15.48
CA LYS A 66 9.10 -30.32 -15.57
C LYS A 66 7.59 -30.34 -15.77
N GLU A 67 6.87 -29.32 -15.31
CA GLU A 67 5.41 -29.20 -15.53
C GLU A 67 5.11 -28.78 -16.98
N LEU A 68 5.87 -27.83 -17.54
CA LEU A 68 5.63 -27.32 -18.90
C LEU A 68 5.92 -28.35 -20.01
N LEU A 69 6.81 -29.32 -19.76
CA LEU A 69 7.14 -30.37 -20.73
C LEU A 69 6.14 -31.55 -20.73
N LYS A 70 5.29 -31.70 -19.70
CA LYS A 70 4.28 -32.76 -19.65
C LYS A 70 3.07 -32.46 -20.54
N ASP A 71 2.80 -31.18 -20.78
CA ASP A 71 1.67 -30.74 -21.62
C ASP A 71 2.05 -30.59 -23.10
N ALA A 72 3.32 -30.85 -23.46
CA ALA A 72 3.86 -30.67 -24.81
C ALA A 72 3.90 -31.96 -25.65
N ASP A 73 3.42 -33.09 -25.13
CA ASP A 73 3.32 -34.34 -25.90
C ASP A 73 1.85 -34.80 -25.99
N PRO A 74 1.09 -34.33 -27.00
CA PRO A 74 -0.21 -34.89 -27.31
C PRO A 74 0.00 -36.25 -27.98
N GLN A 75 -0.54 -37.31 -27.36
CA GLN A 75 -0.77 -38.61 -28.01
C GLN A 75 -1.59 -38.48 -29.29
#